data_AF-A0A7S1HHI6-F1
#
_entry.id   AF-A0A7S1HHI6-F1
#
_cell.length_a   1.000
_cell.length_b   1.000
_cell.length_c   1.000
_cell.angle_alpha   90.00
_cell.angle_beta   90.00
_cell.angle_gamma   90.00
#
_symmetry.space_group_name_H-M   'P 1'
#
loop_
_entity.id
_entity.type
_entity.pdbx_description
1 polymer ?
#
loop_
_entity_poly.entity_id
_entity_poly.type
_entity_poly.pdbx_seq_one_letter_code
_entity_poly.pdbx_strand_id
1 'polypeptide(L)'
;HQHKVESRNSDWRRIEDQLEKTLQSPGKRPIQRAIYTTHGVVGAGGGGKRSRRVADEYSASVEDRQRREDGGSLAFADFVVWLGDLNYRIDMARREVVESIAENKVEELASRDQLRKAQTEGRVARGYREGELSFKPTYKYDPASDVYDSSVKARVPAWTDRILFKSRRGDDLRLVSYAACDDVKSSDHRPVMAYFEAST
;
A
#
# COMPACT_ATOMS: atom_id res chain seq x y z
N HIS A 1 0.52 5.29 -23.45
CA HIS A 1 0.64 4.70 -22.10
C HIS A 1 1.65 5.46 -21.24
N GLN A 2 2.84 5.75 -21.76
CA GLN A 2 3.91 6.52 -21.09
C GLN A 2 3.47 7.87 -20.47
N HIS A 3 2.66 8.67 -21.15
CA HIS A 3 2.15 9.94 -20.58
C HIS A 3 1.38 9.74 -19.26
N LYS A 4 0.67 8.61 -19.12
CA LYS A 4 -0.03 8.29 -17.87
C LYS A 4 0.95 7.89 -16.75
N VAL A 5 2.09 7.27 -17.11
CA VAL A 5 3.18 6.94 -16.19
C VAL A 5 3.81 8.21 -15.64
N GLU A 6 4.17 9.14 -16.52
CA GLU A 6 4.79 10.40 -16.08
C GLU A 6 3.84 11.27 -15.26
N SER A 7 2.54 11.30 -15.59
CA SER A 7 1.53 11.95 -14.74
C SER A 7 1.50 11.35 -13.34
N ARG A 8 1.41 10.01 -13.23
CA ARG A 8 1.42 9.31 -11.94
C ARG A 8 2.69 9.58 -11.15
N ASN A 9 3.85 9.55 -11.80
CA ASN A 9 5.13 9.86 -11.17
C ASN A 9 5.21 11.31 -10.70
N SER A 10 4.63 12.24 -11.46
CA SER A 10 4.52 13.65 -11.06
C SER A 10 3.64 13.82 -9.82
N ASP A 11 2.49 13.13 -9.79
CA ASP A 11 1.59 13.15 -8.64
C ASP A 11 2.26 12.55 -7.40
N TRP A 12 3.00 11.44 -7.56
CA TRP A 12 3.84 10.87 -6.50
C TRP A 12 4.83 11.89 -5.93
N ARG A 13 5.61 12.55 -6.78
CA ARG A 13 6.58 13.56 -6.33
C ARG A 13 5.91 14.72 -5.60
N ARG A 14 4.74 15.16 -6.06
CA ARG A 14 3.95 16.21 -5.38
C ARG A 14 3.48 15.75 -4.01
N ILE A 15 3.00 14.51 -3.90
CA ILE A 15 2.55 13.94 -2.63
C ILE A 15 3.74 13.79 -1.67
N GLU A 16 4.88 13.28 -2.12
CA GLU A 16 6.11 13.16 -1.30
C GLU A 16 6.58 14.54 -0.79
N ASP A 17 6.67 15.54 -1.68
CA ASP A 17 7.08 16.91 -1.33
C ASP A 17 6.08 17.57 -0.35
N GLN A 18 4.78 17.39 -0.57
CA GLN A 18 3.74 17.90 0.34
C GLN A 18 3.76 17.21 1.70
N LEU A 19 4.01 15.90 1.71
CA LEU A 19 4.22 15.15 2.95
C LEU A 19 5.43 15.75 3.66
N GLU A 20 6.63 15.68 3.10
CA GLU A 20 7.87 16.21 3.72
C GLU A 20 7.67 17.63 4.30
N LYS A 21 7.05 18.54 3.55
CA LYS A 21 6.73 19.90 4.03
C LYS A 21 5.74 19.93 5.18
N THR A 22 4.69 19.11 5.14
CA THR A 22 3.72 18.96 6.23
C THR A 22 4.40 18.40 7.48
N LEU A 23 5.37 17.50 7.30
CA LEU A 23 6.08 16.85 8.39
C LEU A 23 7.11 17.74 9.09
N GLN A 24 7.65 18.71 8.36
CA GLN A 24 8.63 19.68 8.85
C GLN A 24 7.98 20.95 9.45
N SER A 25 6.65 21.10 9.34
CA SER A 25 5.93 22.29 9.83
C SER A 25 5.48 22.15 11.29
N PRO A 26 5.96 22.98 12.24
CA PRO A 26 5.50 22.95 13.63
C PRO A 26 3.99 23.23 13.72
N GLY A 27 3.25 22.39 14.44
CA GLY A 27 1.83 22.64 14.77
C GLY A 27 0.78 22.13 13.77
N LYS A 28 1.17 21.54 12.63
CA LYS A 28 0.23 20.85 11.74
C LYS A 28 0.04 19.40 12.19
N ARG A 29 -0.95 19.19 13.07
CA ARG A 29 -1.39 17.86 13.54
C ARG A 29 -1.70 16.92 12.35
N PRO A 30 -1.03 15.78 12.21
CA PRO A 30 -1.53 14.71 11.35
C PRO A 30 -2.72 14.05 12.04
N ILE A 31 -3.57 13.48 11.22
CA ILE A 31 -4.79 12.82 11.64
C ILE A 31 -4.40 11.71 12.63
N GLN A 32 -4.71 11.90 13.92
CA GLN A 32 -4.44 10.95 15.01
C GLN A 32 -5.24 9.63 14.90
N ARG A 33 -5.86 9.38 13.76
CA ARG A 33 -6.53 8.13 13.44
C ARG A 33 -5.89 7.57 12.19
N ALA A 34 -5.34 6.36 12.28
CA ALA A 34 -5.24 5.50 11.13
C ALA A 34 -6.66 5.33 10.56
N ILE A 35 -7.01 6.12 9.56
CA ILE A 35 -8.25 5.93 8.81
C ILE A 35 -7.95 4.84 7.80
N TYR A 36 -8.24 3.59 8.16
CA TYR A 36 -8.49 2.55 7.18
C TYR A 36 -9.89 2.82 6.62
N THR A 37 -10.01 3.39 5.42
CA THR A 37 -11.28 3.35 4.69
C THR A 37 -11.39 1.99 4.01
N THR A 38 -12.00 1.02 4.67
CA THR A 38 -12.90 0.10 3.99
C THR A 38 -14.32 0.47 4.42
N HIS A 39 -15.11 0.95 3.47
CA HIS A 39 -16.54 1.10 3.69
C HIS A 39 -17.13 -0.31 3.90
N GLY A 40 -17.85 -0.52 5.00
CA GLY A 40 -18.77 -1.66 5.12
C GLY A 40 -18.83 -2.37 6.47
N VAL A 41 -19.06 -1.66 7.57
CA VAL A 41 -19.77 -2.27 8.72
C VAL A 41 -20.93 -1.37 9.09
N VAL A 42 -22.12 -1.79 8.67
CA VAL A 42 -23.38 -1.28 9.21
C VAL A 42 -23.54 -1.94 10.58
N GLY A 43 -23.40 -1.15 11.65
CA GLY A 43 -23.84 -1.55 13.00
C GLY A 43 -25.37 -1.57 13.06
N ALA A 44 -26.07 -1.92 14.13
CA ALA A 44 -25.81 -2.45 15.46
C ALA A 44 -27.20 -2.57 16.10
N GLY A 45 -27.34 -3.36 17.19
CA GLY A 45 -28.41 -3.15 18.18
C GLY A 45 -28.83 -4.45 18.88
N GLY A 46 -28.72 -4.59 20.20
CA GLY A 46 -28.30 -3.62 21.21
C GLY A 46 -28.41 -4.17 22.65
N GLY A 47 -28.15 -3.29 23.61
CA GLY A 47 -28.52 -3.47 25.03
C GLY A 47 -27.35 -3.41 26.02
N GLY A 48 -27.44 -2.51 27.02
CA GLY A 48 -26.67 -2.63 28.26
C GLY A 48 -26.12 -1.31 28.84
N LYS A 49 -26.55 -0.96 30.06
CA LYS A 49 -26.25 0.28 30.78
C LYS A 49 -24.93 0.21 31.60
N ARG A 50 -24.28 1.38 31.76
CA ARG A 50 -23.44 1.90 32.88
C ARG A 50 -22.46 0.96 33.62
N SER A 51 -21.17 1.33 33.67
CA SER A 51 -20.43 1.41 34.95
C SER A 51 -19.18 2.30 34.85
N ARG A 52 -18.71 2.72 36.03
CA ARG A 52 -17.84 3.86 36.39
C ARG A 52 -16.35 3.67 36.04
N ARG A 53 -15.70 4.84 35.88
CA ARG A 53 -14.25 5.07 35.97
C ARG A 53 -13.66 4.46 37.24
N VAL A 54 -12.55 3.71 37.14
CA VAL A 54 -11.37 3.80 38.03
C VAL A 54 -10.14 3.25 37.28
N ALA A 55 -9.07 4.05 37.24
CA ALA A 55 -7.64 3.75 37.08
C ALA A 55 -7.17 2.80 35.95
N ASP A 56 -6.42 3.37 35.01
CA ASP A 56 -5.00 3.01 34.88
C ASP A 56 -4.24 4.22 34.33
N GLU A 57 -3.83 5.05 35.27
CA GLU A 57 -2.93 6.18 35.10
C GLU A 57 -1.50 5.60 35.08
N TYR A 58 -1.12 4.92 33.99
CA TYR A 58 0.28 4.64 33.73
C TYR A 58 0.96 5.97 33.42
N SER A 59 1.92 6.36 34.26
CA SER A 59 2.65 7.62 34.18
C SER A 59 3.27 7.78 32.79
N ALA A 60 2.58 8.53 31.93
CA ALA A 60 3.10 9.03 30.67
C ALA A 60 4.40 9.76 30.98
N SER A 61 5.53 9.17 30.58
CA SER A 61 6.85 9.75 30.75
C SER A 61 6.88 11.14 30.12
N VAL A 62 7.80 12.00 30.56
CA VAL A 62 7.98 13.35 30.00
C VAL A 62 8.09 13.31 28.46
N GLU A 63 8.66 12.23 27.92
CA GLU A 63 8.73 11.95 26.47
C GLU A 63 7.37 11.70 25.80
N ASP A 64 6.40 11.08 26.51
CA ASP A 64 5.04 10.86 26.00
C ASP A 64 4.20 12.15 26.01
N ARG A 65 4.48 13.05 26.96
CA ARG A 65 3.92 14.42 26.93
C ARG A 65 4.50 15.24 25.79
N GLN A 66 5.81 15.16 25.57
CA GLN A 66 6.49 15.86 24.47
C GLN A 66 6.00 15.35 23.10
N ARG A 67 5.89 14.03 22.89
CA ARG A 67 5.30 13.43 21.68
C ARG A 67 3.86 13.88 21.37
N ARG A 68 3.05 14.15 22.40
CA ARG A 68 1.67 14.64 22.24
C ARG A 68 1.62 16.13 21.88
N GLU A 69 2.59 16.92 22.33
CA GLU A 69 2.73 18.34 22.00
C GLU A 69 3.37 18.54 20.61
N ASP A 70 4.22 17.61 20.17
CA ASP A 70 4.89 17.60 18.86
C ASP A 70 3.99 17.14 17.70
N GLY A 71 2.75 16.77 17.99
CA GLY A 71 1.70 16.56 17.01
C GLY A 71 2.10 15.65 15.85
N GLY A 72 2.39 14.37 16.12
CA GLY A 72 2.14 13.24 15.21
C GLY A 72 2.66 13.32 13.77
N SER A 73 3.68 14.13 13.46
CA SER A 73 4.33 14.18 12.15
C SER A 73 4.72 12.76 11.71
N LEU A 74 4.37 12.36 10.48
CA LEU A 74 4.93 11.18 9.78
C LEU A 74 6.48 11.18 9.78
N ALA A 75 7.17 12.31 10.04
CA ALA A 75 8.62 12.32 10.26
C ALA A 75 9.04 11.64 11.57
N PHE A 76 8.12 11.54 12.53
CA PHE A 76 8.29 10.81 13.79
C PHE A 76 7.62 9.43 13.76
N ALA A 77 6.93 9.07 12.67
CA ALA A 77 6.41 7.71 12.52
C ALA A 77 7.59 6.74 12.45
N ASP A 78 7.59 5.75 13.34
CA ASP A 78 8.59 4.69 13.30
C ASP A 78 8.44 3.87 12.00
N PHE A 79 7.19 3.69 11.54
CA PHE A 79 6.83 2.97 10.32
C PHE A 79 5.85 3.77 9.46
N VAL A 80 6.07 3.75 8.14
CA VAL A 80 5.15 4.29 7.15
C VAL A 80 4.79 3.18 6.18
N VAL A 81 3.49 2.95 5.96
CA VAL A 81 2.97 2.00 4.98
C VAL A 81 2.10 2.75 3.98
N TRP A 82 2.38 2.54 2.70
CA TRP A 82 1.64 3.10 1.57
C TRP A 82 1.06 1.96 0.74
N LEU A 83 -0.27 1.91 0.65
CA LEU A 83 -0.97 0.83 -0.03
C LEU A 83 -2.18 1.30 -0.83
N GLY A 84 -2.50 0.57 -1.90
CA GLY A 84 -3.69 0.80 -2.72
C GLY A 84 -3.49 0.42 -4.19
N ASP A 85 -4.50 0.75 -5.00
CA ASP A 85 -4.41 0.70 -6.47
C ASP A 85 -3.57 1.89 -6.97
N LEU A 86 -2.26 1.64 -7.15
CA LEU A 86 -1.32 2.62 -7.70
C LEU A 86 -1.35 2.66 -9.23
N ASN A 87 -2.04 1.72 -9.86
CA ASN A 87 -2.36 1.68 -11.28
C ASN A 87 -1.15 1.69 -12.24
N TYR A 88 0.02 1.28 -11.77
CA TYR A 88 1.17 0.96 -12.61
C TYR A 88 0.92 -0.35 -13.37
N ARG A 89 1.46 -0.44 -14.59
CA ARG A 89 1.23 -1.57 -15.49
C ARG A 89 2.55 -2.24 -15.86
N ILE A 90 2.43 -3.37 -16.54
CA ILE A 90 3.55 -4.08 -17.16
C ILE A 90 3.78 -3.51 -18.56
N ASP A 91 5.01 -3.12 -18.87
CA ASP A 91 5.40 -2.55 -20.17
C ASP A 91 5.71 -3.66 -21.20
N MET A 92 4.67 -4.40 -21.57
CA MET A 92 4.72 -5.60 -22.42
C MET A 92 3.36 -5.82 -23.11
N ALA A 93 3.32 -6.48 -24.28
CA ALA A 93 2.05 -6.69 -24.98
C ALA A 93 1.19 -7.73 -24.25
N ARG A 94 -0.15 -7.60 -24.34
CA ARG A 94 -1.09 -8.51 -23.63
C ARG A 94 -0.80 -9.98 -23.89
N ARG A 95 -0.57 -10.33 -25.16
CA ARG A 95 -0.33 -11.71 -25.57
C ARG A 95 0.87 -12.29 -24.84
N GLU A 96 1.98 -11.58 -24.87
CA GLU A 96 3.22 -12.00 -24.22
C GLU A 96 3.02 -12.08 -22.70
N VAL A 97 2.31 -11.11 -22.09
CA VAL A 97 2.01 -11.16 -20.64
C VAL A 97 1.21 -12.40 -20.27
N VAL A 98 0.17 -12.73 -21.04
CA VAL A 98 -0.67 -13.92 -20.78
C VAL A 98 0.13 -15.22 -20.98
N GLU A 99 0.98 -15.28 -22.00
CA GLU A 99 1.89 -16.41 -22.24
C GLU A 99 2.87 -16.59 -21.07
N SER A 100 3.54 -15.52 -20.62
CA SER A 100 4.43 -15.56 -19.46
C SER A 100 3.72 -15.95 -18.16
N ILE A 101 2.47 -15.52 -17.94
CA ILE A 101 1.66 -15.97 -16.79
C ILE A 101 1.39 -17.47 -16.86
N ALA A 102 1.04 -17.99 -18.04
CA ALA A 102 0.78 -19.42 -18.22
C ALA A 102 2.03 -20.28 -17.99
N GLU A 103 3.21 -19.74 -18.28
CA GLU A 103 4.51 -20.38 -18.07
C GLU A 103 5.12 -20.10 -16.68
N ASN A 104 4.39 -19.43 -15.77
CA ASN A 104 4.88 -19.00 -14.46
C ASN A 104 6.19 -18.17 -14.50
N LYS A 105 6.40 -17.37 -15.55
CA LYS A 105 7.54 -16.46 -15.70
C LYS A 105 7.31 -15.13 -14.99
N VAL A 106 7.07 -15.18 -13.68
CA VAL A 106 6.68 -14.02 -12.89
C VAL A 106 7.81 -12.99 -12.80
N GLU A 107 9.06 -13.45 -12.71
CA GLU A 107 10.25 -12.60 -12.60
C GLU A 107 10.47 -11.78 -13.88
N GLU A 108 10.22 -12.38 -15.04
CA GLU A 108 10.28 -11.68 -16.33
C GLU A 108 9.27 -10.54 -16.38
N LEU A 109 8.03 -10.82 -15.98
CA LEU A 109 6.95 -9.83 -15.90
C LEU A 109 7.30 -8.70 -14.91
N ALA A 110 7.83 -9.06 -13.74
CA ALA A 110 8.23 -8.11 -12.70
C ALA A 110 9.36 -7.18 -13.17
N SER A 111 10.27 -7.66 -14.04
CA SER A 111 11.32 -6.83 -14.65
C SER A 111 10.77 -5.72 -15.57
N ARG A 112 9.54 -5.90 -16.06
CA ARG A 112 8.82 -4.96 -16.93
C ARG A 112 7.77 -4.14 -16.16
N ASP A 113 7.70 -4.28 -14.83
CA ASP A 113 6.78 -3.52 -13.99
C ASP A 113 7.18 -2.04 -13.91
N GLN A 114 6.24 -1.14 -14.23
CA GLN A 114 6.52 0.29 -14.27
C GLN A 114 6.80 0.91 -12.90
N LEU A 115 6.20 0.41 -11.81
CA LEU A 115 6.46 0.94 -10.48
C LEU A 115 7.88 0.59 -10.04
N ARG A 116 8.26 -0.70 -10.16
CA ARG A 116 9.63 -1.15 -9.82
C ARG A 116 10.66 -0.38 -10.63
N LYS A 117 10.47 -0.24 -11.95
CA LYS A 117 11.36 0.57 -12.79
C LYS A 117 11.46 2.02 -12.30
N ALA A 118 10.33 2.67 -12.00
CA ALA A 118 10.33 4.04 -11.51
C ALA A 118 11.00 4.18 -10.12
N GLN A 119 10.85 3.19 -9.23
CA GLN A 119 11.55 3.14 -7.94
C GLN A 119 13.06 2.95 -8.10
N THR A 120 13.49 2.01 -8.94
CA THR A 120 14.91 1.76 -9.24
C THR A 120 15.59 3.01 -9.83
N GLU A 121 14.88 3.75 -10.66
CA GLU A 121 15.35 5.02 -11.22
C GLU A 121 15.21 6.21 -10.24
N GLY A 122 14.75 5.99 -9.01
CA GLY A 122 14.61 7.01 -7.98
C GLY A 122 13.57 8.10 -8.30
N ARG A 123 12.59 7.79 -9.16
CA ARG A 123 11.58 8.75 -9.64
C ARG A 123 10.34 8.84 -8.76
N VAL A 124 10.07 7.81 -7.95
CA VAL A 124 8.93 7.70 -7.02
C VAL A 124 9.31 6.86 -5.79
N ALA A 125 8.54 6.98 -4.72
CA ALA A 125 8.60 6.16 -3.51
C ALA A 125 10.02 6.05 -2.92
N ARG A 126 10.70 7.18 -2.77
CA ARG A 126 12.11 7.22 -2.36
C ARG A 126 12.28 6.70 -0.93
N GLY A 127 13.15 5.71 -0.78
CA GLY A 127 13.43 5.06 0.50
C GLY A 127 12.30 4.15 1.01
N TYR A 128 11.25 3.93 0.23
CA TYR A 128 10.30 2.85 0.48
C TYR A 128 10.83 1.54 -0.08
N ARG A 129 10.55 0.46 0.64
CA ARG A 129 10.75 -0.93 0.23
C ARG A 129 9.41 -1.51 -0.22
N GLU A 130 9.46 -2.54 -1.05
CA GLU A 130 8.33 -3.37 -1.44
C GLU A 130 8.79 -4.83 -1.41
N GLY A 131 7.85 -5.75 -1.13
CA GLY A 131 8.11 -7.18 -1.24
C GLY A 131 8.36 -7.63 -2.67
N GLU A 132 8.92 -8.83 -2.82
CA GLU A 132 9.04 -9.46 -4.12
C GLU A 132 7.66 -9.80 -4.70
N LEU A 133 7.45 -9.49 -5.98
CA LEU A 133 6.25 -9.89 -6.71
C LEU A 133 6.40 -11.36 -7.11
N SER A 134 6.02 -12.28 -6.23
CA SER A 134 6.06 -13.73 -6.45
C SER A 134 4.68 -14.34 -6.76
N PHE A 135 3.70 -13.50 -7.05
CA PHE A 135 2.31 -13.86 -7.33
C PHE A 135 1.84 -13.25 -8.66
N LYS A 136 0.78 -13.80 -9.26
CA LYS A 136 0.26 -13.35 -10.56
C LYS A 136 -0.26 -11.91 -10.50
N PRO A 137 -0.31 -11.19 -11.65
CA PRO A 137 -0.92 -9.88 -11.72
C PRO A 137 -2.34 -9.84 -11.14
N THR A 138 -2.63 -8.83 -10.33
CA THR A 138 -3.88 -8.72 -9.54
C THR A 138 -5.03 -8.09 -10.30
N TYR A 139 -4.75 -7.52 -11.47
CA TYR A 139 -5.72 -6.85 -12.33
C TYR A 139 -5.45 -7.22 -13.79
N LYS A 140 -6.41 -7.28 -14.72
CA LYS A 140 -7.85 -7.17 -14.54
C LYS A 140 -8.49 -8.54 -14.80
N TYR A 141 -9.29 -9.02 -13.87
CA TYR A 141 -10.04 -10.26 -14.02
C TYR A 141 -11.48 -10.01 -14.48
N ASP A 142 -12.09 -11.01 -15.09
CA ASP A 142 -13.54 -11.07 -15.15
C ASP A 142 -14.08 -11.47 -13.76
N PRO A 143 -15.07 -10.75 -13.21
CA PRO A 143 -15.61 -11.05 -11.88
C PRO A 143 -16.05 -12.51 -11.74
N ALA A 144 -15.84 -13.07 -10.56
CA ALA A 144 -16.12 -14.47 -10.20
C ALA A 144 -15.35 -15.52 -11.02
N SER A 145 -14.23 -15.16 -11.66
CA SER A 145 -13.40 -16.08 -12.46
C SER A 145 -11.91 -15.78 -12.34
N ASP A 146 -11.07 -16.72 -12.75
CA ASP A 146 -9.61 -16.52 -12.91
C ASP A 146 -9.22 -16.14 -14.35
N VAL A 147 -10.20 -15.75 -15.18
CA VAL A 147 -9.96 -15.30 -16.55
C VAL A 147 -9.58 -13.83 -16.54
N TYR A 148 -8.48 -13.49 -17.22
CA TYR A 148 -8.08 -12.10 -17.42
C TYR A 148 -8.91 -11.44 -18.53
N ASP A 149 -9.58 -10.34 -18.17
CA ASP A 149 -10.42 -9.43 -18.97
C ASP A 149 -10.75 -9.94 -20.39
N SER A 150 -11.88 -10.65 -20.53
CA SER A 150 -12.42 -11.10 -21.82
C SER A 150 -13.22 -10.01 -22.56
N SER A 151 -13.37 -8.83 -21.94
CA SER A 151 -14.04 -7.70 -22.57
C SER A 151 -13.29 -7.21 -23.81
N VAL A 152 -13.99 -6.46 -24.67
CA VAL A 152 -13.42 -5.83 -25.89
C VAL A 152 -12.19 -4.97 -25.59
N LYS A 153 -12.09 -4.42 -24.37
CA LYS A 153 -10.94 -3.59 -23.98
C LYS A 153 -9.67 -4.41 -23.74
N ALA A 154 -9.80 -5.71 -23.46
CA ALA A 154 -8.72 -6.67 -23.27
C ALA A 154 -7.51 -6.06 -22.56
N ARG A 155 -7.70 -5.61 -21.31
CA ARG A 155 -6.63 -5.00 -20.53
C ARG A 155 -5.48 -5.98 -20.38
N VAL A 156 -4.26 -5.45 -20.48
CA VAL A 156 -3.04 -6.19 -20.13
C VAL A 156 -3.08 -6.47 -18.62
N PRO A 157 -2.87 -7.73 -18.19
CA PRO A 157 -2.70 -8.02 -16.76
C PRO A 157 -1.59 -7.18 -16.13
N ALA A 158 -1.79 -6.70 -14.89
CA ALA A 158 -0.84 -5.85 -14.17
C ALA A 158 -0.97 -5.97 -12.64
N TRP A 159 0.12 -5.69 -11.92
CA TRP A 159 0.11 -5.45 -10.47
C TRP A 159 -0.22 -4.00 -10.18
N THR A 160 -1.51 -3.71 -10.13
CA THR A 160 -2.01 -2.37 -9.82
C THR A 160 -2.07 -2.12 -8.32
N ASP A 161 -2.29 -3.19 -7.53
CA ASP A 161 -2.49 -3.15 -6.09
C ASP A 161 -1.18 -3.44 -5.36
N ARG A 162 -0.67 -2.48 -4.58
CA ARG A 162 0.71 -2.50 -4.05
C ARG A 162 0.76 -2.13 -2.58
N ILE A 163 1.77 -2.64 -1.87
CA ILE A 163 2.08 -2.28 -0.48
C ILE A 163 3.56 -1.93 -0.37
N LEU A 164 3.84 -0.65 -0.19
CA LEU A 164 5.16 -0.08 0.04
C LEU A 164 5.32 0.26 1.51
N PHE A 165 6.51 0.11 2.05
CA PHE A 165 6.76 0.37 3.46
C PHE A 165 8.13 0.98 3.68
N LYS A 166 8.24 1.80 4.72
CA LYS A 166 9.48 2.43 5.15
C LYS A 166 9.54 2.37 6.67
N SER A 167 10.74 2.10 7.18
CA SER A 167 11.05 2.30 8.58
C SER A 167 11.97 3.51 8.73
N ARG A 168 11.80 4.24 9.83
CA ARG A 168 12.71 5.30 10.24
C ARG A 168 14.08 4.77 10.72
N ARG A 169 14.11 3.63 11.41
CA ARG A 169 15.35 3.02 11.95
C ARG A 169 15.98 1.98 11.02
N GLY A 170 15.33 1.69 9.89
CA GLY A 170 15.81 0.80 8.85
C GLY A 170 15.21 -0.60 8.93
N ASP A 171 15.72 -1.43 9.84
CA ASP A 171 15.46 -2.89 9.84
C ASP A 171 14.60 -3.40 11.02
N ASP A 172 14.00 -2.49 11.78
CA ASP A 172 13.02 -2.79 12.82
C ASP A 172 11.61 -3.10 12.26
N LEU A 173 11.42 -3.04 10.93
CA LEU A 173 10.22 -3.53 10.24
C LEU A 173 10.59 -4.58 9.19
N ARG A 174 10.31 -5.84 9.53
CA ARG A 174 10.58 -7.01 8.69
C ARG A 174 9.32 -7.43 7.95
N LEU A 175 9.38 -7.44 6.62
CA LEU A 175 8.33 -8.06 5.80
C LEU A 175 8.48 -9.58 5.88
N VAL A 176 7.44 -10.26 6.34
CA VAL A 176 7.41 -11.71 6.52
C VAL A 176 6.71 -12.40 5.35
N SER A 177 5.62 -11.81 4.83
CA SER A 177 4.94 -12.32 3.64
C SER A 177 4.35 -11.21 2.80
N TYR A 178 4.33 -11.38 1.48
CA TYR A 178 3.68 -10.49 0.52
C TYR A 178 3.02 -11.33 -0.57
N ALA A 179 1.69 -11.28 -0.68
CA ALA A 179 0.94 -12.19 -1.52
C ALA A 179 -0.39 -11.60 -2.00
N ALA A 180 -0.90 -12.10 -3.13
CA ALA A 180 -2.28 -11.91 -3.52
C ALA A 180 -3.19 -12.98 -2.88
N CYS A 181 -4.46 -12.64 -2.70
CA CYS A 181 -5.51 -13.55 -2.26
C CYS A 181 -6.32 -14.01 -3.48
N ASP A 182 -5.93 -15.12 -4.09
CA ASP A 182 -6.57 -15.64 -5.30
C ASP A 182 -7.97 -16.21 -5.05
N ASP A 183 -8.29 -16.57 -3.80
CA ASP A 183 -9.58 -17.12 -3.41
C ASP A 183 -10.72 -16.09 -3.42
N VAL A 184 -10.39 -14.79 -3.33
CA VAL A 184 -11.38 -13.70 -3.33
C VAL A 184 -11.55 -13.16 -4.75
N LYS A 185 -12.66 -13.57 -5.39
CA LYS A 185 -12.91 -13.33 -6.83
C LYS A 185 -14.10 -12.41 -7.11
N SER A 186 -14.65 -11.74 -6.10
CA SER A 186 -15.84 -10.89 -6.25
C SER A 186 -15.59 -9.60 -7.05
N SER A 187 -14.33 -9.20 -7.22
CA SER A 187 -13.88 -8.02 -7.97
C SER A 187 -13.04 -8.41 -9.18
N ASP A 188 -12.86 -7.47 -10.11
CA ASP A 188 -11.86 -7.53 -11.17
C ASP A 188 -10.42 -7.32 -10.68
N HIS A 189 -10.25 -7.05 -9.38
CA HIS A 189 -8.97 -7.05 -8.66
C HIS A 189 -8.87 -8.25 -7.69
N ARG A 190 -7.64 -8.69 -7.42
CA ARG A 190 -7.30 -9.61 -6.32
C ARG A 190 -6.74 -8.82 -5.13
N PRO A 191 -7.23 -9.04 -3.89
CA PRO A 191 -6.67 -8.41 -2.71
C PRO A 191 -5.17 -8.73 -2.55
N VAL A 192 -4.40 -7.77 -2.07
CA VAL A 192 -2.98 -7.94 -1.75
C VAL A 192 -2.78 -7.79 -0.25
N MET A 193 -1.98 -8.68 0.33
CA MET A 193 -1.71 -8.76 1.75
C MET A 193 -0.21 -8.69 2.01
N ALA A 194 0.17 -7.98 3.06
CA ALA A 194 1.52 -7.98 3.59
C ALA A 194 1.48 -8.24 5.10
N TYR A 195 2.33 -9.16 5.58
CA TYR A 195 2.52 -9.42 7.00
C TYR A 195 3.88 -8.88 7.43
N PHE A 196 3.90 -8.13 8.52
CA PHE A 196 5.10 -7.49 9.05
C PHE A 196 5.33 -7.90 10.49
N GLU A 197 6.60 -8.07 10.85
CA GLU A 197 7.05 -8.11 12.23
C GLU A 197 7.82 -6.83 12.55
N ALA A 198 7.41 -6.16 13.63
CA ALA A 198 8.06 -4.96 14.12
C ALA A 198 8.87 -5.30 15.38
N SER A 199 10.15 -4.93 15.41
CA SER A 199 10.98 -4.99 16.61
C SER A 199 10.93 -3.62 17.30
N THR A 200 10.04 -3.46 18.27
CA THR A 200 9.88 -2.20 19.02
C THR A 200 10.70 -2.17 20.29
#